data_AF-A0A950J114-F1
#
_entry.id   AF-A0A950J114-F1
#
_cell.length_a   1.000
_cell.length_b   1.000
_cell.length_c   1.000
_cell.angle_alpha   90.00
_cell.angle_beta   90.00
_cell.angle_gamma   90.00
#
_symmetry.space_group_name_H-M   'P 1'
#
loop_
_entity.id
_entity.type
_entity.pdbx_description
1 polymer ?
#
loop_
_entity_poly.entity_id
_entity_poly.type
_entity_poly.pdbx_seq_one_letter_code
_entity_poly.pdbx_strand_id
1 'polypeptide(L)'
;MAIDFQGLCPLISVYDMAESIHFYCDLLGFDIVSHSPLLPSGSFHWAWLRKNEAELMLNTHYEHDDERPPERSPEWLGAHGDITFYLGCPDVNRAYGQLRALGVRMKEPQVAPYGMKQLNLRDPDGYGLCFQSPAS
;
A
#
# COMPACT_ATOMS: atom_id res chain seq x y z
N MET A 1 2.71 -11.47 33.35
CA MET A 1 2.08 -12.24 32.27
C MET A 1 2.14 -11.41 31.01
N ALA A 2 2.61 -11.98 29.91
CA ALA A 2 2.65 -11.28 28.62
C ALA A 2 1.29 -11.39 27.92
N ILE A 3 0.93 -10.38 27.14
CA ILE A 3 -0.26 -10.40 26.27
C ILE A 3 0.06 -11.33 25.09
N ASP A 4 -0.89 -12.21 24.76
CA ASP A 4 -0.83 -13.12 23.62
C ASP A 4 -1.62 -12.52 22.44
N PHE A 5 -0.94 -12.17 21.35
CA PHE A 5 -1.53 -11.60 20.14
C PHE A 5 -0.97 -12.29 18.90
N GLN A 6 -1.77 -12.37 17.84
CA GLN A 6 -1.40 -13.02 16.58
C GLN A 6 -1.37 -12.00 15.45
N GLY A 7 -0.19 -11.80 14.86
CA GLY A 7 -0.02 -10.94 13.70
C GLY A 7 -0.15 -9.45 13.98
N LEU A 8 -0.06 -8.67 12.90
CA LEU A 8 -0.22 -7.23 12.85
C LEU A 8 -0.82 -6.87 11.50
N CYS A 9 -1.95 -6.17 11.49
CA CYS A 9 -2.56 -5.65 10.27
C CYS A 9 -2.71 -4.13 10.42
N PRO A 10 -1.85 -3.32 9.78
CA PRO A 10 -1.96 -1.87 9.83
C PRO A 10 -3.28 -1.40 9.21
N LEU A 11 -3.87 -0.36 9.80
CA LEU A 11 -4.95 0.40 9.18
C LEU A 11 -4.40 1.77 8.78
N ILE A 12 -4.49 2.11 7.50
CA ILE A 12 -4.02 3.38 6.95
C ILE A 12 -5.16 4.27 6.47
N SER A 13 -4.94 5.58 6.56
CA SER A 13 -5.86 6.57 6.02
C SER A 13 -5.55 6.77 4.56
N VAL A 14 -6.54 6.63 3.70
CA VAL A 14 -6.40 6.85 2.25
C VAL A 14 -7.26 8.03 1.82
N TYR A 15 -6.75 8.81 0.86
CA TYR A 15 -7.47 9.99 0.41
C TYR A 15 -8.61 9.62 -0.53
N ASP A 16 -8.36 8.71 -1.48
CA ASP A 16 -9.34 8.25 -2.47
C ASP A 16 -9.35 6.72 -2.52
N MET A 17 -10.43 6.09 -2.07
CA MET A 17 -10.53 4.63 -2.01
C MET A 17 -10.38 3.97 -3.39
N ALA A 18 -10.94 4.57 -4.44
CA ALA A 18 -10.86 3.96 -5.77
C ALA A 18 -9.42 3.95 -6.28
N GLU A 19 -8.67 5.03 -6.06
CA GLU A 19 -7.25 5.10 -6.40
C GLU A 19 -6.41 4.11 -5.58
N SER A 20 -6.69 3.97 -4.28
CA SER A 20 -6.00 3.01 -3.43
C SER A 20 -6.31 1.56 -3.81
N ILE A 21 -7.55 1.23 -4.14
CA ILE A 21 -7.92 -0.10 -4.63
C ILE A 21 -7.23 -0.39 -5.96
N HIS A 22 -7.18 0.57 -6.88
CA HIS A 22 -6.42 0.41 -8.12
C HIS A 22 -4.94 0.11 -7.82
N PHE A 23 -4.31 0.87 -6.93
CA PHE A 23 -2.91 0.66 -6.58
C PHE A 23 -2.67 -0.70 -5.91
N TYR A 24 -3.36 -0.99 -4.79
CA TYR A 24 -3.09 -2.19 -4.01
C TYR A 24 -3.64 -3.46 -4.65
N CYS A 25 -4.81 -3.42 -5.29
CA CYS A 25 -5.43 -4.60 -5.88
C CYS A 25 -4.99 -4.80 -7.33
N ASP A 26 -5.16 -3.80 -8.20
CA ASP A 26 -4.90 -4.02 -9.63
C ASP A 26 -3.39 -4.06 -9.94
N LEU A 27 -2.59 -3.19 -9.31
CA LEU A 27 -1.14 -3.14 -9.59
C LEU A 27 -0.34 -4.11 -8.73
N LEU A 28 -0.62 -4.18 -7.43
CA LEU A 28 0.14 -5.04 -6.51
C LEU A 28 -0.48 -6.43 -6.34
N GLY A 29 -1.73 -6.63 -6.75
CA GLY A 29 -2.42 -7.93 -6.71
C GLY A 29 -2.80 -8.37 -5.29
N PHE A 30 -3.19 -7.44 -4.42
CA PHE A 30 -3.92 -7.79 -3.20
C PHE A 30 -5.37 -8.18 -3.53
N ASP A 31 -5.91 -9.10 -2.75
CA ASP A 31 -7.32 -9.45 -2.77
C ASP A 31 -8.07 -8.67 -1.68
N ILE A 32 -9.29 -8.22 -1.99
CA ILE A 32 -10.21 -7.67 -0.98
C ILE A 32 -10.81 -8.82 -0.19
N VAL A 33 -10.46 -8.92 1.09
CA VAL A 33 -10.99 -9.93 2.02
C VAL A 33 -12.36 -9.52 2.53
N SER A 34 -12.52 -8.24 2.88
CA SER A 34 -13.77 -7.68 3.38
C SER A 34 -13.78 -6.17 3.13
N HIS A 35 -14.97 -5.58 3.07
CA HIS A 35 -15.15 -4.14 2.97
C HIS A 35 -16.42 -3.70 3.71
N SER A 36 -16.54 -2.41 4.00
CA SER A 36 -17.75 -1.84 4.59
C SER A 36 -18.89 -1.81 3.55
N PRO A 37 -20.16 -1.65 3.97
CA PRO A 37 -21.27 -1.62 3.02
C PRO A 37 -21.04 -0.62 1.89
N LEU A 38 -21.49 -0.99 0.69
CA LEU A 38 -21.42 -0.11 -0.47
C LEU A 38 -22.29 1.13 -0.24
N LEU A 39 -21.73 2.28 -0.58
CA LEU A 39 -22.47 3.52 -0.72
C LEU A 39 -23.34 3.49 -1.98
N PRO A 40 -24.35 4.37 -2.09
CA PRO A 40 -25.11 4.53 -3.35
C PRO A 40 -24.25 4.86 -4.58
N SER A 41 -23.07 5.47 -4.37
CA SER A 41 -22.07 5.74 -5.41
C SER A 41 -21.34 4.48 -5.92
N GLY A 42 -21.44 3.35 -5.19
CA GLY A 42 -20.73 2.11 -5.48
C GLY A 42 -19.34 2.00 -4.84
N SER A 43 -18.90 3.01 -4.08
CA SER A 43 -17.68 2.97 -3.26
C SER A 43 -17.93 2.40 -1.87
N PHE A 44 -16.86 2.19 -1.08
CA PHE A 44 -16.91 1.83 0.33
C PHE A 44 -15.83 2.61 1.09
N HIS A 45 -16.00 2.82 2.38
CA HIS A 45 -15.08 3.63 3.20
C HIS A 45 -13.98 2.82 3.88
N TRP A 46 -14.15 1.50 3.99
CA TRP A 46 -13.17 0.62 4.63
C TRP A 46 -12.98 -0.66 3.81
N ALA A 47 -11.75 -1.14 3.70
CA ALA A 47 -11.44 -2.44 3.15
C ALA A 47 -10.28 -3.11 3.87
N TRP A 48 -10.38 -4.43 4.03
CA TRP A 48 -9.29 -5.29 4.44
C TRP A 48 -8.75 -6.05 3.23
N LEU A 49 -7.46 -5.90 2.99
CA LEU A 49 -6.73 -6.46 1.87
C LEU A 49 -5.77 -7.54 2.36
N ARG A 50 -5.58 -8.58 1.53
CA ARG A 50 -4.59 -9.62 1.77
C ARG A 50 -3.86 -10.04 0.50
N LYS A 51 -2.56 -10.28 0.61
CA LYS A 51 -1.76 -10.98 -0.40
C LYS A 51 -0.84 -11.96 0.30
N ASN A 52 -1.09 -13.26 0.14
CA ASN A 52 -0.42 -14.30 0.93
C ASN A 52 -0.57 -14.02 2.44
N GLU A 53 0.54 -13.85 3.16
CA GLU A 53 0.58 -13.52 4.59
C GLU A 53 0.59 -12.01 4.88
N ALA A 54 0.68 -11.15 3.84
CA ALA A 54 0.66 -9.71 4.01
C ALA A 54 -0.78 -9.20 4.11
N GLU A 55 -1.06 -8.38 5.11
CA GLU A 55 -2.39 -7.83 5.39
C GLU A 55 -2.33 -6.31 5.57
N LEU A 56 -3.33 -5.61 5.04
CA LEU A 56 -3.46 -4.16 5.14
C LEU A 56 -4.92 -3.79 5.20
N MET A 57 -5.31 -2.87 6.08
CA MET A 57 -6.63 -2.23 6.05
C MET A 57 -6.51 -0.81 5.53
N LEU A 58 -7.46 -0.43 4.68
CA LEU A 58 -7.63 0.93 4.17
C LEU A 58 -8.87 1.54 4.83
N ASN A 59 -8.79 2.81 5.20
CA ASN A 59 -9.93 3.60 5.64
C ASN A 59 -9.90 4.96 4.95
N THR A 60 -11.01 5.42 4.38
CA THR A 60 -11.05 6.77 3.79
C THR A 60 -10.79 7.80 4.87
N HIS A 61 -10.06 8.86 4.50
CA HIS A 61 -9.84 9.98 5.40
C HIS A 61 -11.11 10.78 5.67
N TYR A 62 -11.96 10.89 4.65
CA TYR A 62 -13.23 11.61 4.70
C TYR A 62 -14.37 10.61 4.86
N GLU A 63 -15.33 10.94 5.71
CA GLU A 63 -16.53 10.10 5.95
C GLU A 63 -17.54 10.25 4.83
N HIS A 64 -17.55 11.41 4.15
CA HIS A 64 -18.39 11.66 2.99
C HIS A 64 -17.55 12.14 1.80
N ASP A 65 -17.87 11.63 0.61
CA ASP A 65 -17.10 11.91 -0.61
C ASP A 65 -17.12 13.41 -0.99
N ASP A 66 -18.14 14.17 -0.59
CA ASP A 66 -18.27 15.61 -0.82
C ASP A 66 -17.44 16.48 0.13
N GLU A 67 -16.93 15.92 1.24
CA GLU A 67 -16.00 16.60 2.15
C GLU A 67 -14.56 16.57 1.66
N ARG A 68 -14.25 15.63 0.76
CA ARG A 68 -12.90 15.44 0.24
C ARG A 68 -12.54 16.57 -0.74
N PRO A 69 -11.44 17.31 -0.49
CA PRO A 69 -10.95 18.29 -1.46
C PRO A 69 -10.58 17.62 -2.79
N PRO A 70 -10.57 18.36 -3.90
CA PRO A 70 -10.27 17.79 -5.22
C PRO A 70 -8.80 17.35 -5.36
N GLU A 71 -7.90 17.91 -4.55
CA GLU A 71 -6.47 17.67 -4.62
C GLU A 71 -5.87 17.44 -3.23
N ARG A 72 -4.95 16.47 -3.14
CA ARG A 72 -4.14 16.22 -1.94
C ARG A 72 -3.28 17.43 -1.63
N SER A 73 -3.29 17.89 -0.38
CA SER A 73 -2.39 18.97 0.04
C SER A 73 -0.94 18.46 0.21
N PRO A 74 0.07 19.33 0.13
CA PRO A 74 1.45 18.95 0.42
C PRO A 74 1.63 18.39 1.84
N GLU A 75 0.85 18.87 2.80
CA GLU A 75 0.85 18.39 4.18
C GLU A 75 0.35 16.94 4.25
N TRP A 76 -0.70 16.60 3.50
CA TRP A 76 -1.19 15.21 3.38
C TRP A 76 -0.10 14.26 2.89
N LEU A 77 0.51 14.58 1.74
CA LEU A 77 1.55 13.74 1.14
C LEU A 77 2.79 13.64 2.03
N GLY A 78 3.08 14.68 2.82
CA GLY A 78 4.16 14.69 3.79
C GLY A 78 3.87 13.87 5.06
N ALA A 79 2.60 13.78 5.47
CA ALA A 79 2.18 13.19 6.74
C ALA A 79 2.44 11.68 6.84
N HIS A 80 2.63 11.00 5.72
CA HIS A 80 2.85 9.55 5.66
C HIS A 80 4.25 9.18 5.18
N GLY A 81 5.11 10.18 4.96
CA GLY A 81 6.41 10.01 4.33
C GLY A 81 7.41 9.17 5.13
N ASP A 82 7.21 9.05 6.44
CA ASP A 82 8.02 8.32 7.41
C ASP A 82 7.54 6.88 7.68
N ILE A 83 6.35 6.51 7.19
CA ILE A 83 5.80 5.16 7.30
C ILE A 83 6.23 4.37 6.07
N THR A 84 6.85 3.20 6.27
CA THR A 84 7.24 2.29 5.18
C THR A 84 6.88 0.85 5.49
N PHE A 85 6.13 0.23 4.58
CA PHE A 85 5.79 -1.19 4.64
C PHE A 85 6.88 -2.01 3.97
N TYR A 86 7.57 -2.85 4.74
CA TYR A 86 8.55 -3.78 4.23
C TYR A 86 7.88 -5.09 3.86
N LEU A 87 7.97 -5.44 2.58
CA LEU A 87 7.29 -6.58 1.98
C LEU A 87 8.34 -7.61 1.56
N GLY A 88 8.25 -8.81 2.12
CA GLY A 88 9.07 -9.93 1.66
C GLY A 88 8.75 -10.26 0.20
N CYS A 89 9.73 -10.13 -0.67
CA CYS A 89 9.56 -10.32 -2.11
C CYS A 89 10.68 -11.23 -2.65
N PRO A 90 10.42 -12.54 -2.80
CA PRO A 90 11.46 -13.50 -3.20
C PRO A 90 12.17 -13.17 -4.52
N ASP A 91 11.50 -12.45 -5.42
CA ASP A 91 12.07 -12.01 -6.69
C ASP A 91 11.76 -10.52 -6.95
N VAL A 92 12.60 -9.66 -6.37
CA VAL A 92 12.51 -8.20 -6.50
C VAL A 92 12.68 -7.74 -7.96
N ASN A 93 13.48 -8.44 -8.76
CA ASN A 93 13.68 -8.08 -10.17
C ASN A 93 12.42 -8.34 -11.00
N ARG A 94 11.75 -9.47 -10.76
CA ARG A 94 10.48 -9.78 -11.41
C ARG A 94 9.40 -8.79 -11.00
N ALA A 95 9.32 -8.42 -9.72
CA ALA A 95 8.40 -7.39 -9.25
C ALA A 95 8.65 -6.06 -9.97
N TYR A 96 9.92 -5.62 -10.09
CA TYR A 96 10.28 -4.42 -10.85
C TYR A 96 9.82 -4.50 -12.31
N GLY A 97 10.09 -5.62 -12.99
CA GLY A 97 9.67 -5.82 -14.38
C GLY A 97 8.15 -5.77 -14.57
N GLN A 98 7.39 -6.41 -13.69
CA GLN A 98 5.93 -6.42 -13.73
C GLN A 98 5.34 -5.03 -13.50
N LEU A 99 5.77 -4.34 -12.44
CA LEU A 99 5.25 -3.01 -12.12
C LEU A 99 5.63 -1.97 -13.20
N ARG A 100 6.84 -2.07 -13.76
CA ARG A 100 7.26 -1.22 -14.89
C ARG A 100 6.39 -1.46 -16.12
N ALA A 101 6.05 -2.72 -16.43
CA ALA A 101 5.19 -3.06 -17.56
C ALA A 101 3.75 -2.51 -17.38
N LEU A 102 3.31 -2.37 -16.13
CA LEU A 102 2.05 -1.72 -15.75
C LEU A 102 2.12 -0.18 -15.74
N GLY A 103 3.26 0.41 -16.11
CA GLY A 103 3.43 1.87 -16.19
C GLY A 103 3.79 2.56 -14.88
N VAL A 104 4.03 1.81 -13.81
CA VAL A 104 4.42 2.39 -12.51
C VAL A 104 5.84 2.96 -12.62
N ARG A 105 6.00 4.22 -12.22
CA ARG A 105 7.30 4.90 -12.23
C ARG A 105 8.07 4.61 -10.96
N MET A 106 9.20 3.92 -11.09
CA MET A 106 10.09 3.59 -9.97
C MET A 106 11.55 3.56 -10.42
N LYS A 107 12.47 3.65 -9.46
CA LYS A 107 13.90 3.40 -9.72
C LYS A 107 14.16 1.90 -9.77
N GLU A 108 15.26 1.50 -10.42
CA GLU A 108 15.71 0.12 -10.40
C GLU A 108 16.01 -0.37 -8.97
N PRO A 109 15.82 -1.68 -8.69
CA PRO A 109 16.17 -2.25 -7.41
C PRO A 109 17.66 -2.07 -7.09
N GLN A 110 17.99 -1.74 -5.85
CA GLN A 110 19.36 -1.55 -5.39
C GLN A 110 19.70 -2.50 -4.26
N VAL A 111 20.97 -2.85 -4.13
CA VAL A 111 21.47 -3.60 -2.98
C VAL A 111 21.89 -2.60 -1.91
N ALA A 112 21.21 -2.63 -0.77
CA ALA A 112 21.55 -1.80 0.38
C ALA A 112 22.88 -2.25 1.01
N PRO A 113 23.60 -1.38 1.76
CA PRO A 113 24.89 -1.72 2.37
C PRO A 113 24.87 -2.94 3.29
N TYR A 114 23.69 -3.27 3.84
CA TYR A 114 23.45 -4.41 4.71
C TYR A 114 22.98 -5.67 3.96
N GLY A 115 23.17 -5.73 2.64
CA GLY A 115 23.01 -6.95 1.84
C GLY A 115 21.56 -7.31 1.47
N MET A 116 20.62 -6.36 1.56
CA MET A 116 19.24 -6.57 1.06
C MET A 116 19.07 -5.94 -0.32
N LYS A 117 18.52 -6.70 -1.27
CA LYS A 117 18.05 -6.15 -2.53
C LYS A 117 16.67 -5.53 -2.31
N GLN A 118 16.49 -4.27 -2.70
CA GLN A 118 15.31 -3.48 -2.36
C GLN A 118 14.76 -2.75 -3.58
N LEU A 119 13.45 -2.82 -3.77
CA LEU A 119 12.69 -1.98 -4.69
C LEU A 119 11.76 -1.08 -3.87
N ASN A 120 11.93 0.23 -4.03
CA ASN A 120 11.17 1.23 -3.29
C ASN A 120 10.21 1.98 -4.20
N LEU A 121 9.00 2.19 -3.73
CA LEU A 121 7.95 3.00 -4.35
C LEU A 121 7.09 3.65 -3.26
N ARG A 122 6.22 4.58 -3.66
CA ARG A 122 5.19 5.15 -2.79
C ARG A 122 3.81 4.81 -3.35
N ASP A 123 2.85 4.65 -2.46
CA ASP A 123 1.44 4.58 -2.83
C ASP A 123 0.90 6.00 -3.17
N PRO A 124 -0.37 6.13 -3.58
CA PRO A 124 -0.99 7.42 -3.91
C PRO A 124 -1.00 8.43 -2.76
N ASP A 125 -0.99 7.96 -1.52
CA ASP A 125 -1.08 8.79 -0.31
C ASP A 125 0.29 9.06 0.32
N GLY A 126 1.37 8.57 -0.29
CA GLY A 126 2.74 8.85 0.09
C GLY A 126 3.36 7.83 1.06
N TYR A 127 2.66 6.78 1.45
CA TYR A 127 3.21 5.68 2.23
C TYR A 127 4.34 5.00 1.45
N GLY A 128 5.46 4.72 2.12
CA GLY A 128 6.56 3.97 1.54
C GLY A 128 6.25 2.49 1.43
N LEU A 129 6.65 1.87 0.33
CA LEU A 129 6.67 0.41 0.16
C LEU A 129 8.09 -0.01 -0.22
N CYS A 130 8.61 -1.02 0.47
CA CYS A 130 9.92 -1.61 0.20
C CYS A 130 9.78 -3.12 -0.01
N PHE A 131 9.82 -3.54 -1.28
CA PHE A 131 9.92 -4.95 -1.63
C PHE A 131 11.36 -5.40 -1.46
N GLN A 132 11.60 -6.45 -0.67
CA GLN A 132 12.96 -6.86 -0.36
C GLN A 132 13.19 -8.36 -0.25
N SER A 133 14.41 -8.76 -0.57
CA SER A 133 14.99 -10.07 -0.31
C SER A 133 16.48 -9.93 0.00
N PRO A 134 17.12 -10.93 0.65
CA PRO A 134 18.57 -11.00 0.69
C PRO A 134 19.16 -10.88 -0.72
N ALA A 135 20.25 -10.14 -0.86
CA ALA A 135 21.05 -10.15 -2.08
C ALA A 135 21.80 -11.49 -2.16
N SER A 136 21.53 -12.24 -3.22
CA SER A 136 22.25 -13.46 -3.60
C SER A 136 23.66 -13.15 -4.10
#